data_AF-A0AAC9FSS3-F1
#
_entry.id   AF-A0AAC9FSS3-F1
#
_cell.length_a   1.000
_cell.length_b   1.000
_cell.length_c   1.000
_cell.angle_alpha   90.00
_cell.angle_beta   90.00
_cell.angle_gamma   90.00
#
_symmetry.space_group_name_H-M   'P 1'
#
loop_
_entity.id
_entity.type
_entity.pdbx_description
1 polymer ?
#
loop_
_entity_poly.entity_id
_entity_poly.type
_entity_poly.pdbx_seq_one_letter_code
_entity_poly.pdbx_strand_id
1 'polypeptide(L)'
;MTQDELHTFLTTQFDLVVDAAERGGARTYFLGKVVWHPSATTRILHVQFDAAGHVSHIKRCASSDNNNSVFVPLPMGWPAFRQVVTDEIALHLKTIQH
;
A
#
# COMPACT_ATOMS: atom_id res chain seq x y z
N MET A 1 3.97 7.48 12.75
CA MET A 1 2.77 6.78 12.27
C MET A 1 2.90 5.33 12.69
N THR A 2 1.99 4.87 13.55
CA THR A 2 1.95 3.48 14.01
C THR A 2 1.30 2.59 12.95
N GLN A 3 1.47 1.28 13.11
CA GLN A 3 0.76 0.30 12.28
C GLN A 3 -0.76 0.50 12.31
N ASP A 4 -1.35 0.72 13.48
CA ASP A 4 -2.80 0.78 13.65
C ASP A 4 -3.40 2.08 13.10
N GLU A 5 -2.69 3.21 13.27
CA GLU A 5 -3.06 4.49 12.65
C GLU A 5 -3.10 4.37 11.13
N LEU A 6 -2.03 3.81 10.54
CA LEU A 6 -1.94 3.60 9.10
C LEU A 6 -3.03 2.65 8.62
N HIS A 7 -3.23 1.54 9.33
CA HIS A 7 -4.23 0.54 8.96
C HIS A 7 -5.63 1.13 8.96
N THR A 8 -5.99 1.88 10.02
CA THR A 8 -7.29 2.56 10.13
C THR A 8 -7.45 3.57 9.00
N PHE A 9 -6.42 4.38 8.71
CA PHE A 9 -6.48 5.34 7.61
C PHE A 9 -6.71 4.68 6.25
N LEU A 10 -5.94 3.64 5.92
CA LEU A 10 -6.03 2.97 4.61
C LEU A 10 -7.35 2.20 4.43
N THR A 11 -7.84 1.55 5.48
CA THR A 11 -9.11 0.80 5.43
C THR A 11 -10.32 1.72 5.37
N THR A 12 -10.33 2.82 6.14
CA THR A 12 -11.51 3.70 6.22
C THR A 12 -11.59 4.73 5.11
N GLN A 13 -10.46 5.18 4.57
CA GLN A 13 -10.44 6.25 3.56
C GLN A 13 -10.38 5.73 2.12
N PHE A 14 -9.91 4.50 1.93
CA PHE A 14 -9.60 3.95 0.61
C PHE A 14 -10.10 2.53 0.40
N ASP A 15 -10.84 1.97 1.38
CA ASP A 15 -11.35 0.58 1.34
C ASP A 15 -10.25 -0.45 1.02
N LEU A 16 -9.02 -0.18 1.47
CA LEU A 16 -7.91 -1.09 1.27
C LEU A 16 -7.98 -2.22 2.28
N VAL A 17 -7.80 -3.45 1.80
CA VAL A 17 -7.82 -4.67 2.60
C VAL A 17 -6.42 -5.26 2.71
N VAL A 18 -6.17 -6.04 3.75
CA VAL A 18 -4.92 -6.78 3.94
C VAL A 18 -5.19 -8.28 3.78
N ASP A 19 -4.15 -9.05 3.47
CA ASP A 19 -4.23 -10.50 3.50
C ASP A 19 -4.19 -10.99 4.95
N ALA A 20 -5.23 -11.69 5.40
CA ALA A 20 -5.30 -12.25 6.75
C ALA A 20 -4.22 -13.31 7.03
N ALA A 21 -3.64 -13.88 5.98
CA ALA A 21 -2.54 -14.84 6.09
C ALA A 21 -1.17 -14.15 6.32
N GLU A 22 -1.02 -12.86 6.02
CA GLU A 22 0.23 -12.14 6.30
C GLU A 22 0.44 -12.00 7.82
N ARG A 23 1.62 -12.45 8.27
CA ARG A 23 2.08 -12.34 9.66
C ARG A 23 3.46 -11.69 9.68
N GLY A 24 3.73 -10.86 10.68
CA GLY A 24 5.06 -10.32 10.94
C GLY A 24 5.19 -8.80 10.71
N GLY A 25 6.41 -8.35 10.44
CA GLY A 25 6.81 -6.93 10.38
C GLY A 25 6.49 -6.21 9.07
N ALA A 26 5.59 -6.75 8.25
CA ALA A 26 5.15 -6.10 7.01
C ALA A 26 3.68 -6.42 6.70
N ARG A 27 3.03 -5.53 5.95
CA ARG A 27 1.66 -5.69 5.43
C ARG A 27 1.54 -5.18 4.01
N THR A 28 0.86 -5.95 3.17
CA THR A 28 0.46 -5.58 1.83
C THR A 28 -1.01 -5.14 1.84
N TYR A 29 -1.28 -3.99 1.24
CA TYR A 29 -2.63 -3.44 1.10
C TYR A 29 -3.12 -3.59 -0.33
N PHE A 30 -4.34 -4.07 -0.46
CA PHE A 30 -5.01 -4.38 -1.71
C PHE A 30 -6.28 -3.57 -1.88
N LEU A 31 -6.62 -3.22 -3.11
CA LEU A 31 -7.86 -2.52 -3.43
C LEU A 31 -9.05 -3.49 -3.46
N GLY A 32 -9.95 -3.36 -2.49
CA GLY A 32 -11.23 -4.08 -2.40
C GLY A 32 -11.15 -5.58 -2.08
N LYS A 33 -10.24 -6.33 -2.73
CA LYS A 33 -10.02 -7.76 -2.51
C LYS A 33 -8.56 -8.13 -2.64
N VAL A 34 -8.14 -9.23 -2.05
CA VAL A 34 -6.76 -9.73 -2.14
C VAL A 34 -6.58 -10.52 -3.44
N VAL A 35 -5.77 -10.00 -4.37
CA VAL A 35 -5.34 -10.71 -5.59
C VAL A 35 -3.83 -10.55 -5.76
N TRP A 36 -3.11 -11.66 -5.69
CA TRP A 36 -1.66 -11.73 -5.81
C TRP A 36 -1.15 -11.95 -7.23
N HIS A 37 -2.04 -12.24 -8.19
CA HIS A 37 -1.66 -12.62 -9.56
C HIS A 37 -0.98 -11.45 -10.29
N PRO A 38 0.21 -11.61 -10.91
CA PRO A 38 0.96 -10.50 -11.50
C PRO A 38 0.17 -9.65 -12.52
N SER A 39 -0.65 -10.29 -13.37
CA SER A 39 -1.43 -9.60 -14.40
C SER A 39 -2.78 -9.05 -13.93
N ALA A 40 -3.19 -9.36 -12.70
CA ALA A 40 -4.51 -9.01 -12.18
C ALA A 40 -4.44 -8.59 -10.70
N THR A 41 -3.25 -8.21 -10.26
CA THR A 41 -3.01 -7.92 -8.85
C THR A 41 -3.85 -6.72 -8.45
N THR A 42 -4.28 -6.69 -7.20
CA THR A 42 -4.96 -5.53 -6.61
C THR A 42 -4.05 -4.81 -5.62
N ARG A 43 -2.75 -5.11 -5.63
CA ARG A 43 -1.77 -4.53 -4.69
C ARG A 43 -1.58 -3.05 -4.94
N ILE A 44 -1.73 -2.27 -3.88
CA ILE A 44 -1.52 -0.81 -3.91
C ILE A 44 -0.24 -0.45 -3.15
N LEU A 45 -0.08 -0.96 -1.92
CA LEU A 45 1.07 -0.64 -1.07
C LEU A 45 1.65 -1.89 -0.42
N HIS A 46 2.95 -1.87 -0.16
CA HIS A 46 3.61 -2.79 0.75
C HIS A 46 4.32 -1.97 1.83
N VAL A 47 4.02 -2.26 3.08
CA VAL A 47 4.45 -1.47 4.24
C VAL A 47 5.28 -2.33 5.16
N GLN A 48 6.43 -1.84 5.58
CA GLN A 48 7.27 -2.47 6.59
C GLN A 48 7.21 -1.68 7.89
N PHE A 49 7.32 -2.39 9.00
CA PHE A 49 7.32 -1.85 10.35
C PHE A 49 8.65 -2.15 11.03
N ASP A 50 9.10 -1.25 11.89
CA ASP A 50 10.24 -1.50 12.77
C ASP A 50 9.86 -2.37 13.98
N ALA A 51 10.85 -2.70 14.81
CA ALA A 51 10.63 -3.48 16.03
C ALA A 51 9.72 -2.78 17.06
N ALA A 52 9.52 -1.46 16.93
CA ALA A 52 8.61 -0.69 17.77
C ALA A 52 7.18 -0.61 17.19
N GLY A 53 6.91 -1.21 16.03
CA GLY A 53 5.62 -1.18 15.36
C GLY A 53 5.32 0.13 14.62
N HIS A 54 6.34 0.96 14.38
CA HIS A 54 6.22 2.15 13.54
C HIS A 54 6.50 1.82 12.09
N VAL A 55 5.86 2.57 11.20
CA VAL A 55 6.09 2.46 9.76
C VAL A 55 7.53 2.87 9.44
N SER A 56 8.31 1.93 8.90
CA SER A 56 9.71 2.15 8.52
C SER A 56 9.84 2.41 7.02
N HIS A 57 9.09 1.70 6.18
CA HIS A 57 9.10 1.85 4.73
C HIS A 57 7.72 1.64 4.14
N ILE A 58 7.42 2.38 3.07
CA ILE A 58 6.22 2.17 2.24
C ILE A 58 6.67 2.10 0.78
N LYS A 59 6.32 1.01 0.11
CA LYS A 59 6.55 0.76 -1.31
C LYS A 59 5.23 0.82 -2.08
N ARG A 60 5.22 1.58 -3.18
CA ARG A 60 4.14 1.65 -4.17
C ARG A 60 4.20 0.43 -5.10
N CYS A 61 3.06 -0.20 -5.40
CA CYS A 61 2.97 -1.52 -6.05
C CYS A 61 2.29 -1.52 -7.45
N ALA A 62 1.68 -0.43 -7.89
CA ALA A 62 0.95 -0.32 -9.15
C ALA A 62 1.86 -0.22 -10.39
N SER A 63 3.15 0.07 -10.22
CA SER A 63 4.12 -0.10 -11.31
C SER A 63 4.27 -1.59 -11.61
N SER A 64 3.70 -2.04 -12.74
CA SER A 64 3.77 -3.42 -13.24
C SER A 64 5.21 -3.96 -13.41
N ASP A 65 6.20 -3.06 -13.42
CA ASP A 65 7.60 -3.42 -13.39
C ASP A 65 8.09 -3.52 -11.93
N ASN A 66 8.26 -4.76 -11.46
CA ASN A 66 8.80 -5.04 -10.14
C ASN A 66 10.24 -4.53 -9.94
N ASN A 67 10.93 -4.12 -11.02
CA ASN A 67 12.26 -3.52 -10.95
C ASN A 67 12.23 -2.03 -10.57
N ASN A 68 11.11 -1.31 -10.75
CA ASN A 68 10.97 0.10 -10.35
C ASN A 68 10.13 0.23 -9.08
N SER A 69 10.74 -0.19 -7.97
CA SER A 69 10.15 -0.01 -6.64
C SER A 69 10.22 1.46 -6.23
N VAL A 70 9.09 2.18 -6.30
CA VAL A 70 9.00 3.57 -5.80
C VAL A 70 8.67 3.56 -4.31
N PHE A 71 9.55 4.12 -3.51
CA PHE A 71 9.35 4.28 -2.07
C PHE A 71 8.76 5.65 -1.75
N VAL A 72 7.85 5.67 -0.78
CA VAL A 72 7.32 6.92 -0.24
C VAL A 72 8.37 7.52 0.71
N PRO A 73 8.74 8.80 0.57
CA PRO A 73 9.66 9.44 1.49
C PRO A 73 9.02 9.55 2.88
N LEU A 74 9.79 9.21 3.93
CA LEU A 74 9.35 9.26 5.33
C LEU A 74 10.34 10.11 6.16
N PRO A 75 9.88 10.80 7.23
CA PRO A 75 8.49 10.90 7.67
C PRO A 75 7.65 11.80 6.75
N MET A 76 6.36 11.47 6.61
CA MET A 76 5.41 12.23 5.79
C MET A 76 4.13 12.52 6.59
N GLY A 77 3.53 13.69 6.36
CA GLY A 77 2.24 14.05 6.93
C GLY A 77 1.06 13.40 6.20
N TRP A 78 -0.06 13.21 6.91
CA TRP A 78 -1.27 12.57 6.38
C TRP A 78 -1.81 13.17 5.07
N PRO A 79 -1.82 14.50 4.83
CA PRO A 79 -2.32 15.05 3.57
C PRO A 79 -1.47 14.63 2.36
N ALA A 80 -0.15 14.68 2.48
CA ALA A 80 0.77 14.23 1.44
C ALA A 80 0.65 12.72 1.22
N PHE A 81 0.51 11.96 2.32
CA PHE A 81 0.33 10.51 2.22
C PHE A 81 -0.99 10.15 1.53
N ARG A 82 -2.09 10.84 1.85
CA ARG A 82 -3.38 10.69 1.15
C ARG A 82 -3.21 10.86 -0.35
N GLN A 83 -2.50 11.90 -0.79
CA GLN A 83 -2.26 12.14 -2.22
C GLN A 83 -1.51 10.98 -2.87
N VAL A 84 -0.46 10.48 -2.21
CA VAL A 84 0.32 9.33 -2.71
C VAL A 84 -0.56 8.10 -2.91
N VAL A 85 -1.45 7.79 -1.96
CA VAL A 85 -2.36 6.63 -2.08
C VAL A 85 -3.39 6.85 -3.19
N THR A 86 -3.98 8.04 -3.28
CA THR A 86 -4.91 8.41 -4.36
C THR A 86 -4.26 8.25 -5.74
N ASP A 87 -3.05 8.77 -5.90
CA ASP A 87 -2.31 8.68 -7.16
C ASP A 87 -1.99 7.23 -7.53
N GLU A 88 -1.66 6.42 -6.53
CA GLU A 88 -1.37 5.00 -6.72
C GLU A 88 -2.60 4.20 -7.15
N ILE A 89 -3.75 4.44 -6.51
CA ILE A 89 -5.01 3.81 -6.90
C ILE A 89 -5.41 4.27 -8.32
N ALA A 90 -5.27 5.56 -8.62
CA ALA A 90 -5.58 6.08 -9.96
C ALA A 90 -4.68 5.46 -11.04
N LEU A 91 -3.38 5.30 -10.76
CA LEU A 91 -2.45 4.63 -11.67
C LEU A 91 -2.85 3.16 -11.86
N HIS A 92 -3.13 2.46 -10.77
CA HIS A 92 -3.55 1.07 -10.78
C HIS A 92 -4.79 0.81 -11.65
N LEU A 93 -5.81 1.65 -11.48
CA LEU A 93 -7.05 1.55 -12.26
C LEU A 93 -6.82 1.78 -13.75
N LYS A 94 -5.88 2.67 -14.13
CA LYS A 94 -5.50 2.84 -15.54
C LYS A 94 -4.82 1.60 -16.11
N THR A 95 -3.96 0.94 -15.33
CA THR A 95 -3.23 -0.24 -15.80
C THR A 95 -4.12 -1.46 -16.03
N ILE A 96 -5.22 -1.62 -15.27
CA ILE A 96 -6.15 -2.76 -15.43
C ILE A 96 -7.13 -2.57 -16.61
N GLN A 97 -7.34 -1.33 -17.08
CA GLN A 97 -8.27 -1.02 -18.18
C GLN A 97 -7.66 -1.20 -19.58
N HIS A 98 -6.37 -1.50 -19.68
CA HIS A 98 -5.65 -1.75 -20.93
C HIS A 98 -5.27 -3.23 -21.06
#